data_AF-A0A7W0S223-F1
#
_entry.id   AF-A0A7W0S223-F1
#
_cell.length_a   1.000
_cell.length_b   1.000
_cell.length_c   1.000
_cell.angle_alpha   90.00
_cell.angle_beta   90.00
_cell.angle_gamma   90.00
#
_symmetry.space_group_name_H-M   'P 1'
#
loop_
_entity.id
_entity.type
_entity.pdbx_description
1 polymer ?
#
loop_
_entity_poly.entity_id
_entity_poly.type
_entity_poly.pdbx_seq_one_letter_code
_entity_poly.pdbx_strand_id
1 'polypeptide(L)'
;MRRHLEARGVEAAVAAEAVDELEFQGYLDDARFAKRYAEDRRALDDWGPERIERRLLEAGVERDLVTRALAARGAEDELAAAVALLRRRFPTPPATDRERGRALGLLVRRGFDLELAHDAVRARSREQAA
;
A
#
# COMPACT_ATOMS: atom_id res chain seq x y z
N MET A 1 -4.17 2.78 18.94
CA MET A 1 -4.42 2.34 20.33
C MET A 1 -5.50 3.16 21.03
N ARG A 2 -5.45 4.50 21.00
CA ARG A 2 -6.41 5.40 21.66
C ARG A 2 -7.90 5.04 21.46
N ARG A 3 -8.36 4.93 20.20
CA ARG A 3 -9.73 4.51 19.86
C ARG A 3 -10.14 3.17 20.50
N HIS A 4 -9.20 2.26 20.69
CA HIS A 4 -9.46 0.96 21.30
C HIS A 4 -9.70 1.07 22.82
N LEU A 5 -8.98 1.97 23.50
CA LEU A 5 -9.18 2.26 24.93
C LEU A 5 -10.50 2.99 25.17
N GLU A 6 -10.79 4.00 24.36
CA GLU A 6 -12.07 4.75 24.43
C GLU A 6 -13.28 3.85 24.20
N ALA A 7 -13.21 2.93 23.22
CA ALA A 7 -14.27 1.95 22.96
C ALA A 7 -14.50 0.98 24.14
N ARG A 8 -13.55 0.89 25.08
CA ARG A 8 -13.65 0.11 26.32
C ARG A 8 -14.09 0.96 27.52
N GLY A 9 -14.46 2.23 27.29
CA GLY A 9 -14.93 3.14 28.33
C GLY A 9 -13.82 3.88 29.08
N VAL A 10 -12.58 3.84 28.59
CA VAL A 10 -11.49 4.66 29.16
C VAL A 10 -11.69 6.11 28.74
N GLU A 11 -11.57 7.03 29.69
CA GLU A 11 -11.67 8.47 29.42
C GLU A 11 -10.58 8.93 28.44
N ALA A 12 -10.89 9.89 27.56
CA ALA A 12 -9.99 10.31 26.49
C ALA A 12 -8.63 10.84 27.02
N ALA A 13 -8.62 11.58 28.12
CA ALA A 13 -7.38 12.07 28.73
C ALA A 13 -6.50 10.92 29.24
N VAL A 14 -7.09 9.95 29.95
CA VAL A 14 -6.40 8.77 30.45
C VAL A 14 -5.91 7.88 29.30
N ALA A 15 -6.71 7.75 28.24
CA ALA A 15 -6.30 7.00 27.05
C ALA A 15 -5.14 7.66 26.31
N ALA A 16 -5.05 8.99 26.31
CA ALA A 16 -3.91 9.72 25.74
C ALA A 16 -2.65 9.48 26.57
N GLU A 17 -2.71 9.68 27.89
CA GLU A 17 -1.58 9.46 28.80
C GLU A 17 -1.04 8.03 28.72
N ALA A 18 -1.92 7.02 28.69
CA ALA A 18 -1.52 5.63 28.55
C ALA A 18 -0.84 5.34 27.20
N VAL A 19 -1.27 5.99 26.11
CA VAL A 19 -0.62 5.84 24.81
C VAL A 19 0.76 6.47 24.82
N ASP A 20 0.89 7.68 25.37
CA ASP A 20 2.17 8.39 25.46
C ASP A 20 3.19 7.59 26.29
N GLU A 21 2.76 6.97 27.40
CA GLU A 21 3.61 6.09 28.21
C GLU A 21 4.04 4.83 27.44
N LEU A 22 3.13 4.21 26.68
CA LEU A 22 3.45 3.05 25.86
C LEU A 22 4.40 3.38 24.71
N GLU A 23 4.29 4.58 24.12
CA GLU A 23 5.24 5.09 23.12
C GLU A 23 6.61 5.37 23.77
N PHE A 24 6.63 6.00 24.93
CA PHE A 24 7.85 6.28 25.69
C PHE A 24 8.61 4.99 26.06
N GLN A 25 7.89 3.96 26.49
CA GLN A 25 8.45 2.64 26.77
C GLN A 25 8.79 1.83 25.51
N GLY A 26 8.46 2.33 24.31
CA GLY A 26 8.78 1.69 23.03
C GLY A 26 7.87 0.50 22.66
N TYR A 27 6.75 0.32 23.37
CA TYR A 27 5.72 -0.68 23.01
C TYR A 27 4.90 -0.24 21.80
N LEU A 28 4.74 1.06 21.59
CA LEU A 28 4.12 1.65 20.40
C LEU A 28 5.16 2.42 19.60
N ASP A 29 5.14 2.21 18.28
CA ASP A 29 6.01 2.90 17.31
C ASP A 29 5.29 2.91 15.97
N ASP A 30 4.59 4.01 15.70
CA ASP A 30 3.79 4.17 14.48
C ASP A 30 4.66 4.19 13.21
N ALA A 31 5.90 4.68 13.30
CA ALA A 31 6.83 4.70 12.16
C ALA A 31 7.24 3.28 11.77
N ARG A 32 7.61 2.46 12.77
CA ARG A 32 7.95 1.05 12.59
C ARG A 32 6.75 0.25 12.12
N PHE A 33 5.56 0.50 12.70
CA PHE A 33 4.32 -0.11 12.25
C PHE A 33 4.04 0.22 10.78
N ALA A 34 4.10 1.50 10.39
CA ALA A 34 3.81 1.94 9.03
C ALA A 34 4.73 1.28 8.00
N LYS A 35 6.04 1.27 8.28
CA LYS A 35 7.05 0.64 7.41
C LYS A 35 6.76 -0.85 7.22
N ARG A 36 6.62 -1.59 8.32
CA ARG A 36 6.43 -3.04 8.24
C ARG A 36 5.09 -3.42 7.61
N TYR A 37 4.04 -2.66 7.92
CA TYR A 37 2.74 -2.85 7.29
C TYR A 37 2.83 -2.64 5.77
N ALA A 38 3.51 -1.59 5.30
CA ALA A 38 3.68 -1.36 3.87
C ALA A 38 4.47 -2.49 3.19
N GLU A 39 5.56 -2.95 3.80
CA GLU A 39 6.36 -4.08 3.32
C GLU A 39 5.52 -5.37 3.24
N ASP A 40 4.79 -5.71 4.31
CA ASP A 40 3.93 -6.89 4.36
C ASP A 40 2.82 -6.84 3.29
N ARG A 41 2.16 -5.69 3.10
CA ARG A 41 1.10 -5.55 2.08
C ARG A 41 1.63 -5.60 0.65
N ARG A 42 2.83 -5.11 0.40
CA ARG A 42 3.50 -5.28 -0.89
C ARG A 42 3.82 -6.75 -1.14
N ALA A 43 4.41 -7.44 -0.17
CA ALA A 43 4.90 -8.80 -0.33
C ALA A 43 3.79 -9.87 -0.35
N LEU A 44 2.78 -9.74 0.51
CA LEU A 44 1.77 -10.77 0.72
C LEU A 44 0.52 -10.58 -0.14
N ASP A 45 0.12 -9.33 -0.38
CA ASP A 45 -1.16 -9.02 -1.02
C ASP A 45 -1.03 -8.37 -2.42
N ASP A 46 0.20 -8.05 -2.84
CA ASP A 46 0.50 -7.24 -4.03
C ASP A 46 -0.27 -5.91 -4.05
N TRP A 47 -0.32 -5.22 -2.91
CA TRP A 47 -0.96 -3.90 -2.87
C TRP A 47 -0.01 -2.84 -3.41
N GLY A 48 -0.59 -1.92 -4.17
CA GLY A 48 0.07 -0.69 -4.58
C GLY A 48 -0.01 0.38 -3.48
N PRO A 49 0.77 1.46 -3.65
CA PRO A 49 1.00 2.48 -2.63
C PRO A 49 -0.28 3.18 -2.15
N GLU A 50 -1.22 3.53 -3.04
CA GLU A 50 -2.44 4.26 -2.65
C GLU A 50 -3.32 3.46 -1.68
N ARG A 51 -3.40 2.14 -1.90
CA ARG A 51 -4.21 1.27 -1.04
C ARG A 51 -3.54 1.10 0.33
N ILE A 52 -2.21 1.04 0.37
CA ILE A 52 -1.45 0.98 1.61
C ILE A 52 -1.60 2.30 2.37
N GLU A 53 -1.46 3.43 1.69
CA GLU A 53 -1.67 4.78 2.23
C GLU A 53 -3.02 4.89 2.93
N ARG A 54 -4.10 4.58 2.20
CA ARG A 54 -5.46 4.66 2.73
C ARG A 54 -5.63 3.82 3.99
N ARG A 55 -5.05 2.62 4.02
CA ARG A 55 -5.16 1.72 5.18
C ARG A 55 -4.37 2.19 6.39
N LEU A 56 -3.20 2.78 6.18
CA LEU A 56 -2.43 3.38 7.27
C LEU A 56 -3.14 4.62 7.85
N LEU A 57 -3.71 5.48 6.98
CA LEU A 57 -4.51 6.62 7.41
C LEU A 57 -5.79 6.19 8.16
N GLU A 58 -6.50 5.18 7.67
CA GLU A 58 -7.65 4.58 8.36
C GLU A 58 -7.26 4.02 9.74
N ALA A 59 -6.07 3.42 9.85
CA ALA A 59 -5.52 2.93 11.12
C ALA A 59 -5.17 4.06 12.10
N GLY A 60 -5.03 5.29 11.61
CA GLY A 60 -4.74 6.49 12.39
C GLY A 60 -3.27 6.89 12.39
N VAL A 61 -2.44 6.31 11.51
CA VAL A 61 -1.03 6.67 11.37
C VAL A 61 -0.92 8.08 10.78
N GLU A 62 -0.03 8.88 11.34
CA GLU A 62 0.22 10.24 10.89
C GLU A 62 0.69 10.28 9.42
N ARG A 63 0.19 11.26 8.65
CA ARG A 63 0.45 11.37 7.21
C ARG A 63 1.95 11.45 6.87
N ASP A 64 2.76 12.13 7.68
CA ASP A 64 4.20 12.20 7.44
C ASP A 64 4.87 10.82 7.54
N LEU A 65 4.49 10.02 8.55
CA LEU A 65 4.97 8.65 8.70
C LEU A 65 4.52 7.75 7.54
N VAL A 66 3.29 7.93 7.07
CA VAL A 66 2.80 7.21 5.87
C VAL A 66 3.63 7.56 4.64
N THR A 67 3.87 8.85 4.39
CA THR A 67 4.72 9.30 3.28
C THR A 67 6.11 8.68 3.34
N ARG A 68 6.76 8.70 4.51
CA ARG A 68 8.09 8.08 4.71
C ARG A 68 8.06 6.57 4.48
N ALA A 69 7.03 5.87 4.96
CA ALA A 69 6.90 4.42 4.80
C ALA A 69 6.70 4.01 3.32
N LEU A 70 5.95 4.82 2.55
CA LEU A 70 5.76 4.57 1.13
C LEU A 70 7.01 4.89 0.31
N ALA A 71 7.73 5.96 0.66
CA ALA A 71 8.96 6.39 0.01
C ALA A 71 10.13 5.40 0.12
N ALA A 72 10.02 4.37 0.96
CA ALA A 72 10.99 3.28 1.04
C ALA A 72 11.16 2.50 -0.28
N ARG A 73 10.21 2.63 -1.22
CA ARG A 73 10.24 2.00 -2.54
C ARG A 73 10.01 3.06 -3.61
N GLY A 74 10.89 3.07 -4.63
CA GLY A 74 10.82 4.04 -5.72
C GLY A 74 9.76 3.70 -6.77
N ALA A 75 9.46 4.66 -7.65
CA ALA A 75 8.50 4.48 -8.73
C ALA A 75 8.87 3.32 -9.68
N GLU A 76 10.16 3.14 -9.98
CA GLU A 76 10.66 2.04 -10.82
C GLU A 76 10.39 0.67 -10.18
N ASP A 77 10.62 0.54 -8.88
CA ASP A 77 10.36 -0.71 -8.17
C ASP A 77 8.85 -1.01 -8.13
N GLU A 78 8.00 0.01 -7.92
CA GLU A 78 6.54 -0.16 -7.93
C GLU A 78 6.03 -0.55 -9.33
N LEU A 79 6.60 0.03 -10.38
CA LEU A 79 6.32 -0.37 -11.77
C LEU A 79 6.71 -1.84 -12.00
N ALA A 80 7.89 -2.26 -11.54
CA ALA A 80 8.34 -3.65 -11.63
C ALA A 80 7.39 -4.61 -10.88
N ALA A 81 6.89 -4.23 -9.70
CA ALA A 81 5.88 -5.01 -8.99
C ALA A 81 4.56 -5.11 -9.76
N ALA A 82 4.07 -4.01 -10.32
CA ALA A 82 2.86 -4.00 -11.12
C ALA A 82 2.98 -4.92 -12.34
N VAL A 83 4.10 -4.85 -13.06
CA VAL A 83 4.40 -5.74 -14.21
C VAL A 83 4.50 -7.21 -13.77
N ALA A 84 5.16 -7.50 -12.65
CA ALA A 84 5.26 -8.85 -12.12
C ALA A 84 3.88 -9.43 -11.73
N LEU A 85 3.02 -8.61 -11.12
CA LEU A 85 1.63 -8.98 -10.82
C LEU A 85 0.86 -9.25 -12.12
N LEU A 86 1.01 -8.41 -13.15
CA LEU A 86 0.38 -8.64 -14.45
C LEU A 86 0.86 -9.93 -15.09
N ARG A 87 2.17 -10.23 -15.10
CA ARG A 87 2.71 -11.50 -15.61
C ARG A 87 2.09 -12.71 -14.92
N ARG A 88 1.93 -12.65 -13.59
CA ARG A 88 1.33 -13.76 -12.82
C ARG A 88 -0.18 -13.92 -13.07
N ARG A 89 -0.91 -12.83 -13.29
CA ARG A 89 -2.38 -12.85 -13.46
C ARG A 89 -2.85 -12.96 -14.91
N PHE A 90 -2.00 -12.54 -15.84
CA PHE A 90 -2.20 -12.59 -17.29
C PHE A 90 -0.96 -13.26 -17.93
N PRO A 91 -0.95 -14.61 -18.02
CA PRO A 91 0.19 -15.36 -18.56
C PRO A 91 0.56 -14.91 -19.98
N THR A 92 -0.45 -14.64 -20.80
CA THR A 92 -0.29 -14.01 -22.12
C THR A 92 -0.36 -12.49 -21.97
N PRO A 93 0.53 -11.72 -22.62
CA PRO A 93 0.42 -10.27 -22.66
C PRO A 93 -0.95 -9.82 -23.22
N PRO A 94 -1.54 -8.74 -22.70
CA PRO A 94 -2.81 -8.21 -23.21
C PRO A 94 -2.62 -7.57 -24.59
N ALA A 95 -3.35 -8.08 -25.59
CA ALA A 95 -3.23 -7.70 -27.00
C ALA A 95 -4.36 -6.76 -27.46
N THR A 96 -5.56 -6.94 -26.89
CA THR A 96 -6.75 -6.15 -27.21
C THR A 96 -7.00 -5.05 -26.19
N ASP A 97 -7.76 -4.00 -26.57
CA ASP A 97 -8.15 -2.94 -25.63
C ASP A 97 -8.95 -3.49 -24.45
N ARG A 98 -9.77 -4.51 -24.69
CA ARG A 98 -10.54 -5.19 -23.64
C ARG A 98 -9.63 -5.85 -22.61
N GLU A 99 -8.56 -6.51 -23.05
CA GLU A 99 -7.59 -7.15 -22.15
C GLU A 99 -6.74 -6.11 -21.40
N ARG A 100 -6.31 -5.05 -22.09
CA ARG A 100 -5.62 -3.91 -21.47
C ARG A 100 -6.47 -3.26 -20.38
N GLY A 101 -7.76 -3.05 -20.65
CA GLY A 101 -8.71 -2.52 -19.66
C GLY A 101 -8.89 -3.43 -18.44
N ARG A 102 -8.92 -4.75 -18.64
CA ARG A 102 -8.96 -5.72 -17.52
C ARG A 102 -7.69 -5.69 -16.68
N ALA A 103 -6.52 -5.61 -17.32
CA ALA A 103 -5.23 -5.51 -16.66
C ALA A 103 -5.10 -4.21 -15.85
N LEU A 104 -5.47 -3.07 -16.46
CA LEU A 104 -5.51 -1.77 -15.80
C LEU A 104 -6.43 -1.80 -14.57
N GLY A 105 -7.66 -2.29 -14.75
CA GLY A 105 -8.64 -2.37 -13.66
C GLY A 105 -8.19 -3.28 -12.51
N LEU A 106 -7.40 -4.33 -12.79
CA LEU A 106 -6.77 -5.13 -11.73
C LEU A 106 -5.82 -4.27 -10.90
N LEU A 107 -4.89 -3.55 -11.53
CA LEU A 107 -3.88 -2.74 -10.85
C LEU A 107 -4.51 -1.63 -10.02
N VAL A 108 -5.48 -0.90 -10.57
CA VAL A 108 -6.22 0.13 -9.82
C VAL A 108 -6.92 -0.44 -8.59
N ARG A 109 -7.56 -1.62 -8.68
CA ARG A 109 -8.17 -2.29 -7.51
C ARG A 109 -7.13 -2.74 -6.48
N ARG A 110 -5.87 -2.96 -6.89
CA ARG A 110 -4.76 -3.22 -5.98
C ARG A 110 -4.15 -1.95 -5.39
N GLY A 111 -4.51 -0.77 -5.88
CA GLY A 111 -4.06 0.51 -5.37
C GLY A 111 -2.77 1.01 -5.99
N PHE A 112 -2.47 0.57 -7.21
CA PHE A 112 -1.48 1.25 -8.02
C PHE A 112 -2.12 2.51 -8.61
N ASP A 113 -1.39 3.62 -8.53
CA ASP A 113 -1.76 4.87 -9.18
C ASP A 113 -2.05 4.64 -10.68
N LEU A 114 -2.96 5.44 -11.23
CA LEU A 114 -3.48 5.26 -12.57
C LEU A 114 -2.38 5.40 -13.64
N GLU A 115 -1.45 6.35 -13.48
CA GLU A 115 -0.36 6.57 -14.43
C GLU A 115 0.60 5.37 -14.42
N LEU A 116 1.04 4.95 -13.24
CA LEU A 116 1.90 3.77 -13.08
C LEU A 116 1.22 2.51 -13.60
N ALA A 117 -0.08 2.35 -13.36
CA ALA A 117 -0.85 1.23 -13.86
C ALA A 117 -0.93 1.20 -15.39
N HIS A 118 -1.09 2.36 -16.03
CA HIS A 118 -1.02 2.48 -17.49
C HIS A 118 0.35 2.11 -18.03
N ASP A 119 1.42 2.59 -17.40
CA ASP A 119 2.79 2.27 -17.78
C ASP A 119 3.11 0.79 -17.63
N ALA A 120 2.64 0.14 -16.56
CA ALA A 120 2.79 -1.29 -16.35
C ALA A 120 2.08 -2.10 -17.44
N VAL A 121 0.86 -1.72 -17.82
CA VAL A 121 0.12 -2.39 -18.91
C VAL A 121 0.83 -2.19 -20.24
N ARG A 122 1.32 -0.97 -20.52
CA ARG A 122 2.07 -0.66 -21.74
C ARG A 122 3.37 -1.46 -21.82
N ALA A 123 4.12 -1.55 -20.72
CA ALA A 123 5.34 -2.34 -20.62
C ALA A 123 5.03 -3.82 -20.91
N ARG A 124 3.99 -4.37 -20.27
CA ARG A 124 3.57 -5.75 -20.48
C ARG A 124 3.12 -6.04 -21.92
N SER A 125 2.38 -5.14 -22.57
CA SER A 125 1.97 -5.34 -23.97
C SER A 125 3.14 -5.32 -24.95
N ARG A 126 4.20 -4.54 -24.68
CA ARG A 126 5.40 -4.50 -25.54
C ARG A 126 6.19 -5.81 -25.52
N GLU A 127 6.15 -6.58 -24.43
CA GLU A 127 6.77 -7.90 -24.34
C GLU A 127 6.17 -8.92 -25.32
N GLN A 128 5.00 -8.64 -25.92
CA GLN A 128 4.41 -9.49 -26.97
C GLN A 128 5.00 -9.22 -28.36
N ALA A 129 5.52 -8.02 -28.57
CA ALA A 129 5.98 -7.54 -29.87
C ALA A 129 7.49 -7.76 -30.10
N ALA A 130 8.19 -8.27 -29.08
CA ALA A 130 9.61 -8.63 -29.10
C ALA A 130 9.76 -10.15 -29.15
#